data_AF-A0A1Q7S0F5-F1
#
_entry.id   AF-A0A1Q7S0F5-F1
#
_cell.length_a   1.000
_cell.length_b   1.000
_cell.length_c   1.000
_cell.angle_alpha   90.00
_cell.angle_beta   90.00
_cell.angle_gamma   90.00
#
_symmetry.space_group_name_H-M   'P 1'
#
loop_
_entity.id
_entity.type
_entity.pdbx_description
1 polymer ?
#
loop_
_entity_poly.entity_id
_entity_poly.type
_entity_poly.pdbx_seq_one_letter_code
_entity_poly.pdbx_strand_id
1 'polypeptide(L)' 'MRGMGLRPIQIWVPDVRSSKFISAAHKQSLAVAKSRHANRDQTFIDVITDWEAK' A
#
# COMPACT_ATOMS: atom_id res chain seq x y z
N MET A 1 23.40 8.47 9.32
CA MET A 1 22.56 8.97 8.20
C MET A 1 23.31 9.93 7.27
N ARG A 2 23.89 11.05 7.77
CA ARG A 2 24.71 11.96 6.93
C ARG A 2 26.07 11.40 6.48
N GLY A 3 26.65 10.46 7.24
CA GLY A 3 27.91 9.78 6.88
C GLY A 3 27.78 8.64 5.85
N MET A 4 26.57 8.32 5.38
CA MET A 4 26.31 7.24 4.41
C MET A 4 26.06 7.75 2.98
N GLY A 5 26.36 9.02 2.67
CA GLY A 5 26.19 9.60 1.33
C GLY A 5 24.75 9.76 0.84
N LEU A 6 23.75 9.46 1.67
CA LEU A 6 22.34 9.57 1.30
C LEU A 6 21.87 11.02 1.31
N ARG A 7 21.25 11.47 0.21
CA ARG A 7 20.61 12.78 0.11
C ARG A 7 19.20 12.71 0.69
N PRO A 8 18.83 13.56 1.67
CA PRO A 8 17.45 13.62 2.16
C PRO A 8 16.52 14.04 1.02
N ILE A 9 15.43 13.29 0.82
CA ILE A 9 14.30 13.73 0.01
C ILE A 9 13.11 13.97 0.93
N GLN A 10 12.39 15.08 0.70
CA GLN A 10 11.11 15.33 1.35
C GLN A 10 10.00 14.94 0.39
N ILE A 11 9.08 14.11 0.85
CA ILE A 11 7.88 13.72 0.14
C ILE A 11 6.66 14.19 0.94
N TRP A 12 5.62 14.63 0.24
CA TRP A 12 4.38 14.98 0.90
C TRP A 12 3.54 13.73 1.12
N VAL A 13 3.16 13.47 2.37
CA VAL A 13 2.30 12.36 2.76
C VAL A 13 0.99 12.95 3.31
N PRO A 14 -0.19 12.52 2.82
CA PRO A 14 -1.45 12.95 3.38
C PRO A 14 -1.56 12.52 4.85
N ASP A 15 -2.32 13.28 5.66
CA ASP A 15 -2.64 12.84 7.01
C ASP A 15 -3.55 11.60 6.98
N VAL A 16 -2.91 10.45 7.18
CA VAL A 16 -3.55 9.13 7.15
C VAL A 16 -4.51 8.89 8.33
N ARG A 17 -4.47 9.74 9.36
CA ARG A 17 -5.37 9.64 10.52
C ARG A 17 -6.66 10.43 10.35
N SER A 18 -6.74 11.30 9.35
CA SER A 18 -7.95 12.08 9.08
C SER A 18 -9.11 11.16 8.67
N SER A 19 -10.32 11.44 9.17
CA SER A 19 -11.53 10.68 8.81
C SER A 19 -11.81 10.69 7.31
N LYS A 20 -11.47 11.79 6.62
CA LYS A 20 -11.57 11.92 5.16
C LYS A 20 -10.65 10.94 4.44
N PHE A 21 -9.40 10.82 4.88
CA PHE A 21 -8.47 9.84 4.31
C PHE A 21 -8.97 8.42 4.54
N ILE A 22 -9.38 8.09 5.76
CA ILE A 22 -9.90 6.75 6.10
C ILE A 22 -11.09 6.36 5.21
N SER A 23 -12.06 7.28 5.04
CA SER A 23 -13.23 7.05 4.19
C SER A 23 -12.84 6.82 2.73
N ALA A 24 -11.94 7.65 2.18
CA ALA A 24 -11.48 7.53 0.80
C ALA A 24 -10.68 6.23 0.59
N ALA A 25 -9.76 5.91 1.50
CA ALA A 25 -8.95 4.70 1.46
C ALA A 25 -9.83 3.45 1.50
N HIS A 26 -10.83 3.42 2.38
CA HIS A 26 -11.79 2.32 2.45
C HIS A 26 -12.57 2.18 1.14
N LYS A 27 -13.10 3.28 0.59
CA LYS A 27 -13.84 3.27 -0.68
C LYS A 27 -12.99 2.75 -1.84
N GLN A 28 -11.73 3.20 -1.92
CA GLN A 28 -10.81 2.79 -2.99
C GLN A 28 -10.38 1.33 -2.85
N SER A 29 -10.05 0.89 -1.64
CA SER A 29 -9.74 -0.52 -1.37
C SER A 29 -10.89 -1.44 -1.78
N LEU A 30 -12.12 -1.07 -1.41
CA LEU A 30 -13.31 -1.82 -1.81
C LEU A 30 -13.51 -1.86 -3.33
N ALA A 31 -13.20 -0.78 -4.05
CA ALA A 31 -13.29 -0.74 -5.51
C ALA A 31 -12.27 -1.68 -6.17
N VAL A 32 -11.05 -1.77 -5.65
CA VAL A 32 -10.02 -2.71 -6.11
C VAL A 32 -10.44 -4.14 -5.85
N ALA A 33 -10.91 -4.44 -4.64
CA ALA A 33 -11.37 -5.78 -4.24
C ALA A 33 -12.57 -6.28 -5.07
N LYS A 34 -13.42 -5.36 -5.55
CA LYS A 34 -14.56 -5.69 -6.42
C LYS A 34 -14.23 -5.61 -7.92
N SER A 35 -12.97 -5.33 -8.28
CA SER A 35 -12.58 -5.19 -9.68
C SER A 35 -12.54 -6.55 -10.38
N ARG A 36 -12.70 -6.54 -11.71
CA ARG A 36 -12.55 -7.75 -12.53
C ARG A 36 -11.17 -8.41 -12.43
N HIS A 37 -10.16 -7.68 -11.95
CA HIS A 37 -8.79 -8.18 -11.83
C HIS A 37 -8.47 -8.70 -10.43
N ALA A 38 -9.37 -8.54 -9.46
CA ALA A 38 -9.09 -8.84 -8.05
C ALA A 38 -8.50 -10.25 -7.83
N ASN A 39 -9.00 -11.26 -8.54
CA ASN A 39 -8.46 -12.62 -8.44
C ASN A 39 -7.03 -12.73 -8.99
N ARG A 40 -6.75 -12.12 -10.15
CA ARG A 40 -5.41 -12.11 -10.74
C ARG A 40 -4.42 -11.35 -9.88
N ASP A 41 -4.83 -10.21 -9.35
CA ASP A 41 -4.01 -9.39 -8.45
C ASP A 41 -3.68 -10.17 -7.17
N GLN A 42 -4.67 -10.85 -6.60
CA GLN A 42 -4.46 -11.71 -5.43
C GLN A 42 -3.52 -12.88 -5.73
N THR A 43 -3.73 -13.60 -6.84
CA THR A 43 -2.83 -14.70 -7.23
C THR A 43 -1.40 -14.23 -7.42
N PHE A 44 -1.18 -13.06 -8.01
CA PHE A 44 0.16 -12.49 -8.13
C PHE A 44 0.78 -12.22 -6.75
N ILE A 45 0.03 -11.57 -5.86
CA ILE A 45 0.46 -11.31 -4.48
C ILE A 45 0.83 -12.61 -3.77
N ASP A 46 -0.02 -13.64 -3.87
CA ASP A 46 0.22 -14.94 -3.22
C ASP A 46 1.51 -15.60 -3.74
N VAL A 47 1.83 -15.45 -5.03
CA VAL A 47 3.06 -15.99 -5.64
C VAL A 47 4.32 -15.26 -5.16
N ILE A 48 4.24 -13.94 -4.95
CA ILE A 48 5.42 -13.14 -4.56
C ILE A 48 5.57 -12.97 -3.05
N THR A 49 4.55 -13.34 -2.27
CA THR A 49 4.57 -13.23 -0.81
C THR A 49 5.34 -14.41 -0.25
N ASP A 50 6.60 -14.18 0.09
CA ASP A 50 7.38 -15.11 0.89
C ASP A 50 7.01 -14.91 2.37
N TRP A 51 6.03 -15.69 2.83
CA TRP A 51 5.69 -15.79 4.25
C TRP A 51 6.02 -17.21 4.70
N GLU A 52 7.21 -17.43 5.27
CA GLU A 52 7.42 -18.57 6.16
C GLU A 52 6.39 -18.43 7.29
N ALA A 53 5.37 -19.28 7.26
CA ALA A 53 4.46 -19.44 8.38
C ALA A 53 5.28 -19.94 9.57
N LYS A 54 5.59 -19.02 10.48
CA LYS A 54 6.13 -19.36 11.79
C LYS A 54 5.05 -19.94 12.68
#